data_AF-A0A3M1PIZ4-F1
#
_entry.id   AF-A0A3M1PIZ4-F1
#
_cell.length_a   1.000
_cell.length_b   1.000
_cell.length_c   1.000
_cell.angle_alpha   90.00
_cell.angle_beta   90.00
_cell.angle_gamma   90.00
#
_symmetry.space_group_name_H-M   'P 1'
#
loop_
_entity.id
_entity.type
_entity.pdbx_description
1 polymer ?
#
loop_
_entity_poly.entity_id
_entity_poly.type
_entity_poly.pdbx_seq_one_letter_code
_entity_poly.pdbx_strand_id
1 'polypeptide(L)'
;DEILWKTVSNAELGGFKMWFLGAAVAGLTAFYIFRLIYLTFHGRSRVPEDVAKHVHESPKVMTVPLVILAFLSVVGGFVGIPHIFNGFEHFLDPVFTRYVSAEVSAADPDLVKLEFSFMAISVLIAFLGIGFAYLLYVLKPSLPEQIAGRVKGVYRFLWNKWYVDEMYDVLIVRPLKTISDVVLWRWLDVRIIDGFVNALASVLGRLSSSLRRVETGVVQNYALSIVIGVVVLVGYFLLK
;
A
#
# COMPACT_ATOMS: atom_id res chain seq x y z
N ASP A 1 -1.32 -25.67 -9.10
CA ASP A 1 -2.36 -26.14 -10.04
C ASP A 1 -3.63 -26.65 -9.37
N GLU A 2 -3.58 -27.16 -8.15
CA GLU A 2 -4.75 -27.63 -7.38
C GLU A 2 -5.90 -26.59 -7.29
N ILE A 3 -5.58 -25.31 -7.06
CA ILE A 3 -6.57 -24.22 -7.05
C ILE A 3 -7.23 -24.05 -8.43
N LEU A 4 -6.46 -24.20 -9.52
CA LEU A 4 -7.02 -24.13 -10.87
C LEU A 4 -7.94 -25.33 -11.12
N TRP A 5 -7.53 -26.54 -10.75
CA TRP A 5 -8.38 -27.73 -10.81
C TRP A 5 -9.70 -27.54 -10.07
N LYS A 6 -9.66 -27.00 -8.85
CA LYS A 6 -10.84 -26.68 -8.02
C LYS A 6 -11.86 -25.78 -8.73
N THR A 7 -11.41 -24.87 -9.61
CA THR A 7 -12.35 -24.05 -10.40
C THR A 7 -13.15 -24.83 -11.44
N VAL A 8 -12.61 -25.95 -11.96
CA VAL A 8 -13.27 -26.81 -12.94
C VAL A 8 -14.10 -27.88 -12.25
N SER A 9 -13.60 -28.45 -11.16
CA SER A 9 -14.27 -29.51 -10.42
C SER A 9 -15.48 -29.00 -9.61
N ASN A 10 -15.53 -27.72 -9.28
CA ASN A 10 -16.68 -27.08 -8.64
C ASN A 10 -17.39 -26.11 -9.60
N ALA A 11 -18.63 -26.45 -9.98
CA ALA A 11 -19.43 -25.68 -10.93
C ALA A 11 -19.78 -24.25 -10.44
N GLU A 12 -19.81 -24.03 -9.12
CA GLU A 12 -20.11 -22.71 -8.54
C GLU A 12 -18.93 -21.72 -8.65
N LEU A 13 -17.71 -22.23 -8.86
CA LEU A 13 -16.49 -21.42 -8.95
C LEU A 13 -16.21 -20.89 -10.37
N GLY A 14 -17.21 -20.91 -11.25
CA GLY A 14 -17.11 -20.35 -12.61
C GLY A 14 -16.49 -21.27 -13.66
N GLY A 15 -16.18 -22.53 -13.30
CA GLY A 15 -15.86 -23.59 -14.23
C GLY A 15 -14.62 -23.31 -15.10
N PHE A 16 -14.68 -23.78 -16.35
CA PHE A 16 -13.60 -23.64 -17.32
C PHE A 16 -13.19 -22.18 -17.59
N LYS A 17 -14.10 -21.20 -17.45
CA LYS A 17 -13.78 -19.78 -17.68
C LYS A 17 -12.77 -19.26 -16.67
N MET A 18 -12.96 -19.58 -15.39
CA MET A 18 -12.04 -19.17 -14.32
C MET A 18 -10.74 -19.94 -14.39
N TRP A 19 -10.79 -21.23 -14.76
CA TRP A 19 -9.58 -22.00 -15.04
C TRP A 19 -8.74 -21.37 -16.15
N PHE A 20 -9.36 -21.05 -17.29
CA PHE A 20 -8.66 -20.43 -18.42
C PHE A 20 -8.06 -19.07 -18.04
N LEU A 21 -8.81 -18.24 -17.33
CA LEU A 21 -8.32 -16.96 -16.84
C LEU A 21 -7.12 -17.14 -15.91
N GLY A 22 -7.21 -18.06 -14.95
CA GLY A 22 -6.12 -18.38 -14.03
C GLY A 22 -4.89 -18.94 -14.73
N ALA A 23 -5.07 -19.85 -15.68
CA ALA A 23 -3.98 -20.40 -16.49
C ALA A 23 -3.31 -19.33 -17.36
N ALA A 24 -4.09 -18.42 -17.96
CA ALA A 24 -3.56 -17.29 -18.71
C ALA A 24 -2.75 -16.33 -17.81
N VAL A 25 -3.23 -16.05 -16.60
CA VAL A 25 -2.51 -15.25 -15.60
C VAL A 25 -1.23 -15.96 -15.12
N ALA A 26 -1.24 -17.29 -14.97
CA ALA A 26 -0.04 -18.06 -14.65
C ALA A 26 1.02 -17.94 -15.77
N GLY A 27 0.61 -18.03 -17.03
CA GLY A 27 1.47 -17.78 -18.19
C GLY A 27 2.03 -16.36 -18.22
N LEU A 28 1.20 -15.35 -17.96
CA LEU A 28 1.64 -13.95 -17.82
C LEU A 28 2.61 -13.77 -16.64
N THR A 29 2.41 -14.52 -15.56
CA THR A 29 3.27 -14.51 -14.38
C THR A 29 4.67 -15.03 -14.70
N ALA A 30 4.72 -16.19 -15.35
CA ALA A 30 5.98 -16.73 -15.85
C ALA A 30 6.66 -15.75 -16.82
N PHE A 31 5.89 -15.14 -17.74
CA PHE A 31 6.42 -14.15 -18.68
C PHE A 31 7.05 -12.94 -17.99
N TYR A 32 6.37 -12.29 -17.04
CA TYR A 32 6.91 -11.06 -16.44
C TYR A 32 8.08 -11.32 -15.50
N ILE A 33 8.11 -12.45 -14.78
CA ILE A 33 9.24 -12.83 -13.92
C ILE A 33 10.48 -13.12 -14.78
N PHE A 34 10.34 -13.94 -15.83
CA PHE A 34 11.47 -14.26 -16.69
C PHE A 34 11.92 -13.07 -17.53
N ARG A 35 11.01 -12.17 -17.92
CA ARG A 35 11.39 -10.86 -18.49
C ARG A 35 12.36 -10.11 -17.57
N LEU A 36 12.09 -10.05 -16.26
CA LEU A 36 12.97 -9.38 -15.29
C LEU A 36 14.31 -10.12 -15.17
N ILE A 37 14.30 -11.46 -15.08
CA ILE A 37 15.54 -12.26 -15.02
C ILE A 37 16.41 -12.04 -16.26
N TYR A 38 15.81 -12.08 -17.45
CA TYR A 38 16.56 -11.89 -18.70
C TYR A 38 17.09 -10.48 -18.85
N LEU A 39 16.32 -9.45 -18.49
CA LEU A 39 16.76 -8.06 -18.58
C LEU A 39 17.86 -7.72 -17.56
N THR A 40 17.79 -8.29 -16.36
CA THR A 40 18.72 -7.96 -15.27
C THR A 40 20.00 -8.79 -15.33
N PHE A 41 19.91 -10.10 -15.59
CA PHE A 41 21.06 -11.01 -15.48
C PHE A 41 21.64 -11.47 -16.82
N HIS A 42 20.84 -11.55 -17.88
CA HIS A 42 21.27 -12.11 -19.17
C HIS A 42 21.46 -11.04 -20.27
N GLY A 43 20.92 -9.84 -20.05
CA GLY A 43 21.02 -8.71 -20.97
C GLY A 43 22.36 -7.98 -20.85
N ARG A 44 22.61 -7.07 -21.80
CA ARG A 44 23.75 -6.14 -21.68
C ARG A 44 23.54 -5.21 -20.49
N SER A 45 24.55 -5.08 -19.65
CA SER A 45 24.53 -4.12 -18.54
C SER A 45 24.29 -2.72 -19.07
N ARG A 46 23.32 -2.02 -18.46
CA ARG A 46 23.01 -0.60 -18.74
C ARG A 46 23.60 0.33 -17.68
N VAL A 47 24.44 -0.21 -16.80
CA VAL A 47 25.04 0.51 -15.68
C VAL A 47 26.26 1.28 -16.17
N PRO A 48 26.45 2.55 -15.77
CA PRO A 48 27.66 3.32 -16.04
C PRO A 48 28.93 2.61 -15.54
N GLU A 49 30.05 2.75 -16.25
CA GLU A 49 31.29 2.02 -15.95
C GLU A 49 31.87 2.32 -14.55
N ASP A 50 31.67 3.54 -14.05
CA ASP A 50 32.09 3.98 -12.73
C ASP A 50 31.33 3.26 -11.60
N VAL A 51 30.04 2.98 -11.81
CA VAL A 51 29.20 2.24 -10.87
C VAL A 51 29.46 0.74 -10.96
N ALA A 52 29.72 0.23 -12.16
CA ALA A 52 30.00 -1.19 -12.39
C ALA A 52 31.18 -1.71 -11.55
N LYS A 53 32.20 -0.86 -11.31
CA LYS A 53 33.38 -1.21 -10.48
C LYS A 53 33.06 -1.45 -9.01
N HIS A 54 31.92 -0.95 -8.53
CA HIS A 54 31.48 -1.09 -7.14
C HIS A 54 30.42 -2.19 -6.96
N VAL A 55 30.05 -2.90 -8.04
CA VAL A 55 29.12 -4.04 -7.94
C VAL A 55 29.86 -5.21 -7.34
N HIS A 56 29.47 -5.61 -6.14
CA HIS A 56 30.01 -6.76 -5.43
C HIS A 56 28.86 -7.61 -4.87
N GLU A 57 29.19 -8.86 -4.53
CA GLU A 57 28.25 -9.78 -3.89
C GLU A 57 27.75 -9.22 -2.54
N SER A 58 26.53 -9.59 -2.16
CA SER A 58 25.95 -9.12 -0.90
C SER A 58 26.67 -9.74 0.30
N PRO A 59 26.82 -9.01 1.43
CA PRO A 59 27.46 -9.55 2.63
C PRO A 59 26.67 -10.73 3.19
N LYS A 60 27.34 -11.57 3.99
CA LYS A 60 26.75 -12.78 4.60
C LYS A 60 25.46 -12.52 5.38
N VAL A 61 25.31 -11.32 5.94
CA VAL A 61 24.11 -10.90 6.69
C VAL A 61 22.86 -10.88 5.80
N MET A 62 22.99 -10.69 4.48
CA MET A 62 21.88 -10.78 3.53
C MET A 62 21.83 -12.14 2.83
N THR A 63 22.97 -12.70 2.43
CA THR A 63 22.98 -13.94 1.64
C THR A 63 22.58 -15.17 2.46
N VAL A 64 22.95 -15.25 3.73
CA VAL A 64 22.59 -16.40 4.59
C VAL A 64 21.07 -16.52 4.78
N PRO A 65 20.32 -15.45 5.16
CA PRO A 65 18.87 -15.50 5.18
C PRO A 65 18.24 -15.92 3.85
N LEU A 66 18.72 -15.40 2.72
CA LEU A 66 18.20 -15.77 1.40
C LEU A 66 18.41 -17.24 1.07
N VAL A 67 19.57 -17.81 1.40
CA VAL A 67 19.86 -19.24 1.21
C VAL A 67 18.95 -20.09 2.09
N ILE A 68 18.72 -19.71 3.34
CA ILE A 68 17.80 -20.42 4.25
C ILE A 68 16.38 -20.39 3.67
N LEU A 69 15.90 -19.24 3.20
CA LEU A 69 14.57 -19.12 2.59
C LEU A 69 14.43 -19.94 1.31
N ALA A 70 15.47 -19.98 0.48
CA ALA A 70 15.50 -20.83 -0.72
C ALA A 70 15.41 -22.32 -0.35
N PHE A 71 16.19 -22.76 0.65
CA PHE A 71 16.11 -24.13 1.16
C PHE A 71 14.73 -24.47 1.72
N LEU A 72 14.15 -23.58 2.54
CA LEU A 72 12.80 -23.78 3.11
C LEU A 72 11.72 -23.77 2.04
N SER A 73 11.88 -23.04 0.94
CA SER A 73 10.94 -23.04 -0.18
C SER A 73 10.95 -24.38 -0.93
N VAL A 74 12.13 -24.99 -1.10
CA VAL A 74 12.26 -26.34 -1.67
C VAL A 74 11.61 -27.37 -0.73
N VAL A 75 11.99 -27.37 0.56
CA VAL A 75 11.44 -28.31 1.56
C VAL A 75 9.93 -28.14 1.72
N GLY A 76 9.44 -26.91 1.85
CA GLY A 76 8.02 -26.60 1.97
C GLY A 76 7.22 -27.06 0.75
N GLY A 77 7.80 -26.95 -0.45
CA GLY A 77 7.20 -27.51 -1.67
C GLY A 77 7.02 -29.03 -1.61
N PHE A 78 7.98 -29.77 -1.04
CA PHE A 78 7.86 -31.22 -0.84
C PHE A 78 6.85 -31.59 0.26
N VAL A 79 6.78 -30.81 1.35
CA VAL A 79 5.80 -31.03 2.42
C VAL A 79 4.37 -30.79 1.92
N GLY A 80 4.18 -29.88 0.97
CA GLY A 80 2.89 -29.60 0.35
C GLY A 80 2.41 -30.65 -0.67
N ILE A 81 3.10 -31.78 -0.84
CA ILE A 81 2.65 -32.87 -1.74
C ILE A 81 1.64 -33.74 -0.97
N PRO A 82 0.35 -33.75 -1.36
CA PRO A 82 -0.73 -34.43 -0.63
C PRO A 82 -0.41 -35.90 -0.35
N HIS A 83 0.11 -36.60 -1.36
CA HIS A 83 0.37 -38.04 -1.30
C HIS A 83 1.51 -38.45 -0.35
N ILE A 84 2.34 -37.50 0.13
CA ILE A 84 3.50 -37.78 0.99
C ILE A 84 3.25 -37.29 2.43
N PHE A 85 2.54 -36.17 2.61
CA PHE A 85 2.28 -35.57 3.92
C PHE A 85 0.81 -35.15 4.08
N ASN A 86 -0.09 -36.11 4.33
CA ASN A 86 -1.54 -35.91 4.51
C ASN A 86 -1.96 -35.05 5.73
N GLY A 87 -1.04 -34.65 6.61
CA GLY A 87 -1.38 -34.04 7.90
C GLY A 87 -1.62 -32.53 7.89
N PHE A 88 -0.98 -31.80 6.96
CA PHE A 88 -1.02 -30.33 6.95
C PHE A 88 -2.17 -29.76 6.11
N GLU A 89 -2.54 -30.46 5.03
CA GLU A 89 -3.64 -30.09 4.14
C GLU A 89 -4.99 -30.10 4.87
N HIS A 90 -5.24 -31.14 5.66
CA HIS A 90 -6.49 -31.32 6.40
C HIS A 90 -6.53 -30.65 7.78
N PHE A 91 -5.45 -29.96 8.19
CA PHE A 91 -5.34 -29.38 9.54
C PHE A 91 -6.45 -28.34 9.82
N LEU A 92 -6.89 -27.61 8.78
CA LEU A 92 -7.93 -26.57 8.91
C LEU A 92 -9.31 -27.00 8.43
N ASP A 93 -9.48 -28.20 7.88
CA ASP A 93 -10.77 -28.71 7.40
C ASP A 93 -11.90 -28.69 8.46
N PRO A 94 -11.64 -28.96 9.76
CA PRO A 94 -12.68 -28.87 10.79
C PRO A 94 -13.27 -27.46 10.95
N VAL A 95 -12.55 -26.42 10.50
CA VAL A 95 -13.01 -25.03 10.53
C VAL A 95 -13.75 -24.66 9.24
N PHE A 96 -13.36 -25.26 8.11
CA PHE A 96 -13.90 -24.94 6.78
C PHE A 96 -15.02 -25.87 6.30
N THR A 97 -15.34 -26.94 7.05
CA THR A 97 -16.37 -27.95 6.72
C THR A 97 -17.78 -27.38 6.49
N ARG A 98 -18.07 -26.15 6.93
CA ARG A 98 -19.35 -25.47 6.68
C ARG A 98 -19.41 -24.70 5.35
N TYR A 99 -18.26 -24.52 4.68
CA TYR A 99 -18.13 -23.75 3.42
C TYR A 99 -17.53 -24.57 2.26
N VAL A 100 -16.91 -25.72 2.55
CA VAL A 100 -16.24 -26.58 1.55
C VAL A 100 -16.93 -27.94 1.50
N SER A 101 -18.20 -27.97 1.07
CA SER A 101 -18.97 -29.21 0.89
C SER A 101 -18.69 -29.92 -0.44
N ALA A 102 -17.55 -29.64 -1.08
CA ALA A 102 -17.21 -30.16 -2.39
C ALA A 102 -15.77 -30.67 -2.41
N GLU A 103 -15.42 -31.53 -1.46
CA GLU A 103 -14.39 -32.53 -1.74
C GLU A 103 -14.95 -33.45 -2.81
N VAL A 104 -14.60 -33.17 -4.07
CA VAL A 104 -14.77 -34.12 -5.16
C VAL A 104 -13.92 -35.32 -4.79
N SER A 105 -14.57 -36.38 -4.31
CA SER A 105 -13.95 -37.64 -3.92
C SER A 105 -12.88 -38.05 -4.91
N ALA A 106 -11.63 -38.13 -4.43
CA ALA A 106 -10.46 -38.66 -5.12
C ALA A 106 -10.54 -40.19 -5.37
N ALA A 107 -11.73 -40.72 -5.64
CA ALA A 107 -12.01 -42.14 -5.78
C ALA A 107 -12.27 -42.56 -7.23
N ASP A 108 -12.51 -41.62 -8.16
CA ASP A 108 -12.69 -41.92 -9.57
C ASP A 108 -11.36 -41.78 -10.34
N PRO A 109 -10.78 -42.88 -10.87
CA PRO A 109 -9.55 -42.85 -11.64
C PRO A 109 -9.59 -41.90 -12.84
N ASP A 110 -10.77 -41.64 -13.41
CA ASP A 110 -10.90 -40.76 -14.57
C ASP A 110 -10.88 -39.28 -14.18
N LEU A 111 -11.32 -38.93 -12.97
CA LEU A 111 -11.19 -37.57 -12.42
C LEU A 111 -9.74 -37.24 -12.09
N VAL A 112 -8.98 -38.20 -11.55
CA VAL A 112 -7.53 -38.03 -11.27
C VAL A 112 -6.75 -37.81 -12.58
N LYS A 113 -7.03 -38.59 -13.63
CA LYS A 113 -6.40 -38.38 -14.95
C LYS A 113 -6.70 -37.00 -15.52
N LEU A 114 -7.94 -36.53 -15.35
CA LEU A 114 -8.34 -35.21 -15.81
C LEU A 114 -7.60 -34.11 -15.03
N GLU A 115 -7.49 -34.24 -13.71
CA GLU A 115 -6.72 -33.33 -12.87
C GLU A 115 -5.27 -33.19 -13.36
N PHE A 116 -4.55 -34.32 -13.50
CA PHE A 116 -3.18 -34.32 -14.02
C PHE A 116 -3.06 -33.69 -15.41
N SER A 117 -4.05 -33.89 -16.28
CA SER A 117 -4.08 -33.30 -17.62
C SER A 117 -4.18 -31.77 -17.54
N PHE A 118 -5.05 -31.25 -16.68
CA PHE A 118 -5.21 -29.81 -16.48
C PHE A 118 -3.97 -29.18 -15.83
N MET A 119 -3.35 -29.87 -14.87
CA MET A 119 -2.06 -29.45 -14.29
C MET A 119 -0.96 -29.38 -15.37
N ALA A 120 -0.82 -30.43 -16.19
CA ALA A 120 0.16 -30.47 -17.26
C ALA A 120 -0.05 -29.34 -18.28
N ILE A 121 -1.30 -29.01 -18.62
CA ILE A 121 -1.61 -27.88 -19.51
C ILE A 121 -1.24 -26.54 -18.85
N SER A 122 -1.54 -26.35 -17.56
CA SER A 122 -1.16 -25.12 -16.84
C SER A 122 0.37 -24.94 -16.79
N VAL A 123 1.12 -26.01 -16.52
CA VAL A 123 2.59 -26.01 -16.57
C VAL A 123 3.11 -25.68 -17.97
N LEU A 124 2.50 -26.27 -19.02
CA LEU A 124 2.86 -25.96 -20.40
C LEU A 124 2.63 -24.48 -20.73
N ILE A 125 1.50 -23.89 -20.31
CA ILE A 125 1.22 -22.46 -20.50
C ILE A 125 2.27 -21.59 -19.81
N ALA A 126 2.71 -21.97 -18.60
CA ALA A 126 3.81 -21.28 -17.92
C ALA A 126 5.12 -21.35 -18.74
N PHE A 127 5.49 -22.54 -19.24
CA PHE A 127 6.67 -22.70 -20.10
C PHE A 127 6.57 -21.90 -21.41
N LEU A 128 5.38 -21.81 -22.02
CA LEU A 128 5.15 -20.96 -23.18
C LEU A 128 5.37 -19.47 -22.83
N GLY A 129 4.95 -19.03 -21.65
CA GLY A 129 5.23 -17.69 -21.13
C GLY A 129 6.73 -17.41 -20.99
N ILE A 130 7.48 -18.38 -20.46
CA ILE A 130 8.96 -18.32 -20.35
C ILE A 130 9.59 -18.23 -21.74
N GLY A 131 9.22 -19.13 -22.65
CA GLY A 131 9.73 -19.16 -24.02
C GLY A 131 9.42 -17.87 -24.79
N PHE A 132 8.24 -17.30 -24.58
CA PHE A 132 7.86 -16.02 -25.18
C PHE A 132 8.69 -14.86 -24.62
N ALA A 133 8.97 -14.84 -23.30
CA ALA A 133 9.89 -13.87 -22.70
C ALA A 133 11.31 -14.00 -23.26
N TYR A 134 11.80 -15.23 -23.42
CA TYR A 134 13.13 -15.49 -23.99
C TYR A 134 13.22 -14.99 -25.44
N LEU A 135 12.19 -15.26 -26.25
CA LEU A 135 12.13 -14.79 -27.64
C LEU A 135 12.18 -13.27 -27.73
N LEU A 136 11.39 -12.57 -26.90
CA LEU A 136 11.28 -11.12 -26.95
C LEU A 136 12.47 -10.37 -26.34
N TYR A 137 13.08 -10.89 -25.27
CA TYR A 137 14.09 -10.16 -24.50
C TYR A 137 15.52 -10.66 -24.71
N VAL A 138 15.71 -11.89 -25.19
CA VAL A 138 17.05 -12.45 -25.47
C VAL A 138 17.28 -12.56 -26.98
N LEU A 139 16.39 -13.25 -27.72
CA LEU A 139 16.61 -13.50 -29.15
C LEU A 139 16.35 -12.28 -30.04
N LYS A 140 15.27 -11.53 -29.78
CA LYS A 140 14.85 -10.39 -30.62
C LYS A 140 14.45 -9.16 -29.79
N PRO A 141 15.41 -8.47 -29.14
CA PRO A 141 15.15 -7.34 -28.25
C PRO A 141 14.47 -6.12 -28.89
N SER A 142 14.42 -6.03 -30.22
CA SER A 142 13.74 -4.94 -30.95
C SER A 142 12.22 -5.12 -31.03
N LEU A 143 11.70 -6.33 -30.80
CA LEU A 143 10.27 -6.62 -30.96
C LEU A 143 9.38 -5.93 -29.91
N PRO A 144 9.71 -5.89 -28.60
CA PRO A 144 8.89 -5.20 -27.61
C PRO A 144 8.61 -3.73 -27.96
N GLU A 145 9.62 -3.02 -28.47
CA GLU A 145 9.48 -1.61 -28.86
C GLU A 145 8.60 -1.45 -30.11
N GLN A 146 8.75 -2.33 -31.11
CA GLN A 146 7.87 -2.35 -32.28
C GLN A 146 6.41 -2.65 -31.92
N ILE A 147 6.18 -3.60 -31.02
CA ILE A 147 4.84 -3.94 -30.53
C ILE A 147 4.25 -2.73 -29.79
N ALA A 148 4.99 -2.12 -28.87
CA ALA A 148 4.56 -0.91 -28.16
C ALA A 148 4.26 0.26 -29.11
N GLY A 149 5.03 0.39 -30.19
CA GLY A 149 4.82 1.38 -31.25
C GLY A 149 3.54 1.16 -32.07
N ARG A 150 3.07 -0.08 -32.21
CA ARG A 150 1.82 -0.42 -32.92
C ARG A 150 0.59 -0.27 -32.04
N VAL A 151 0.66 -0.66 -30.76
CA VAL A 151 -0.47 -0.62 -29.81
C VAL A 151 -0.30 0.47 -28.75
N LYS A 152 0.07 1.69 -29.18
CA LYS A 152 0.39 2.81 -28.27
C LYS A 152 -0.70 3.11 -27.22
N GLY A 153 -1.97 2.99 -27.59
CA GLY A 153 -3.10 3.23 -26.67
C GLY A 153 -3.14 2.23 -25.52
N VAL A 154 -3.14 0.93 -25.86
CA VAL A 154 -3.13 -0.16 -24.86
C VAL A 154 -1.85 -0.13 -24.05
N TYR A 155 -0.70 0.08 -24.70
CA TYR A 155 0.58 0.21 -24.01
C TYR A 155 0.57 1.35 -23.00
N ARG A 156 0.07 2.54 -23.38
CA ARG A 156 -0.03 3.69 -22.47
C ARG A 156 -0.97 3.42 -21.30
N PHE A 157 -2.09 2.75 -21.53
CA PHE A 157 -3.03 2.38 -20.48
C PHE A 157 -2.39 1.44 -19.44
N LEU A 158 -1.71 0.38 -19.90
CA LEU A 158 -1.00 -0.55 -19.02
C LEU A 158 0.22 0.10 -18.35
N TRP A 159 0.93 0.96 -19.07
CA TRP A 159 2.08 1.72 -18.57
C TRP A 159 1.71 2.66 -17.43
N ASN A 160 0.58 3.35 -17.55
CA ASN A 160 0.03 4.20 -16.49
C ASN A 160 -0.80 3.40 -15.47
N LYS A 161 -0.48 2.12 -15.27
CA LYS A 161 -1.09 1.25 -14.23
C LYS A 161 -2.63 1.32 -14.21
N TRP A 162 -3.25 1.38 -15.40
CA TRP A 162 -4.70 1.45 -15.58
C TRP A 162 -5.35 2.75 -15.06
N TYR A 163 -4.55 3.78 -14.81
CA TYR A 163 -4.96 5.08 -14.27
C TYR A 163 -5.62 5.02 -12.89
N VAL A 164 -5.41 3.93 -12.14
CA VAL A 164 -6.00 3.76 -10.80
C VAL A 164 -5.40 4.77 -9.82
N ASP A 165 -4.08 4.97 -9.87
CA ASP A 165 -3.36 5.91 -9.01
C ASP A 165 -3.86 7.35 -9.24
N GLU A 166 -3.99 7.77 -10.50
CA GLU A 166 -4.45 9.11 -10.90
C GLU A 166 -5.91 9.32 -10.55
N MET A 167 -6.75 8.31 -10.75
CA MET A 167 -8.15 8.35 -10.35
C MET A 167 -8.28 8.48 -8.83
N TYR A 168 -7.49 7.73 -8.05
CA TYR A 168 -7.47 7.85 -6.60
C TYR A 168 -6.97 9.22 -6.14
N ASP A 169 -5.92 9.75 -6.77
CA ASP A 169 -5.39 11.08 -6.49
C ASP A 169 -6.44 12.17 -6.73
N VAL A 170 -7.12 12.13 -7.87
CA VAL A 170 -8.12 13.15 -8.24
C VAL A 170 -9.42 13.02 -7.44
N LEU A 171 -9.91 11.79 -7.20
CA LEU A 171 -11.19 11.57 -6.54
C LEU A 171 -11.11 11.65 -5.01
N ILE A 172 -9.99 11.23 -4.42
CA ILE A 172 -9.89 11.07 -2.97
C ILE A 172 -8.83 12.03 -2.40
N VAL A 173 -7.59 11.98 -2.90
CA VAL A 173 -6.47 12.71 -2.28
C VAL A 173 -6.61 14.22 -2.41
N ARG A 174 -6.79 14.75 -3.63
CA ARG A 174 -6.86 16.20 -3.87
C ARG A 174 -8.05 16.86 -3.17
N PRO A 175 -9.28 16.31 -3.20
CA PRO A 175 -10.40 16.90 -2.48
C PRO A 175 -10.16 16.92 -0.97
N LEU A 176 -9.67 15.83 -0.39
CA LEU A 176 -9.37 15.77 1.05
C LEU A 176 -8.28 16.77 1.44
N LYS A 177 -7.21 16.87 0.65
CA LYS A 177 -6.15 17.86 0.86
C LYS A 177 -6.68 19.29 0.78
N THR A 178 -7.51 19.57 -0.23
CA THR A 178 -8.11 20.91 -0.40
C THR A 178 -9.02 21.27 0.77
N ILE A 179 -9.83 20.32 1.25
CA ILE A 179 -10.68 20.52 2.43
C ILE A 179 -9.80 20.78 3.66
N SER A 180 -8.74 20.00 3.86
CA SER A 180 -7.80 20.20 4.96
C SER A 180 -7.16 21.59 4.92
N ASP A 181 -6.65 22.00 3.76
CA ASP A 181 -5.94 23.28 3.61
C ASP A 181 -6.88 24.49 3.77
N VAL A 182 -8.08 24.41 3.21
CA VAL A 182 -9.03 25.53 3.19
C VAL A 182 -9.82 25.61 4.49
N VAL A 183 -10.36 24.49 4.96
CA VAL A 183 -11.30 24.46 6.09
C VAL A 183 -10.55 24.32 7.41
N LEU A 184 -9.72 23.28 7.56
CA LEU A 184 -9.08 22.99 8.84
C LEU A 184 -7.95 23.99 9.14
N TRP A 185 -7.09 24.27 8.15
CA TRP A 185 -5.96 25.15 8.39
C TRP A 185 -6.35 26.63 8.26
N ARG A 186 -6.73 27.09 7.07
CA ARG A 186 -6.93 28.54 6.85
C ARG A 186 -8.14 29.12 7.58
N TRP A 187 -9.25 28.38 7.62
CA TRP A 187 -10.48 28.90 8.21
C TRP A 187 -10.58 28.64 9.70
N LEU A 188 -10.33 27.41 10.15
CA LEU A 188 -10.41 27.09 11.57
C LEU A 188 -9.18 27.60 12.33
N ASP A 189 -7.97 27.18 11.96
CA ASP A 189 -6.77 27.53 12.72
C ASP A 189 -6.40 29.02 12.62
N VAL A 190 -6.05 29.48 11.41
CA VAL A 190 -5.53 30.85 11.22
C VAL A 190 -6.57 31.94 11.50
N ARG A 191 -7.85 31.70 11.18
CA ARG A 191 -8.88 32.74 11.30
C ARG A 191 -9.64 32.67 12.63
N ILE A 192 -9.98 31.49 13.12
CA ILE A 192 -10.76 31.35 14.35
C ILE A 192 -9.84 31.23 15.56
N ILE A 193 -8.93 30.25 15.57
CA ILE A 193 -8.07 29.97 16.73
C ILE A 193 -7.11 31.14 16.95
N ASP A 194 -6.27 31.45 15.96
CA ASP A 194 -5.31 32.55 16.05
C ASP A 194 -6.01 33.91 16.20
N GLY A 195 -7.14 34.10 15.51
CA GLY A 195 -7.95 35.31 15.62
C GLY A 195 -8.44 35.55 17.04
N PHE A 196 -8.94 34.51 17.70
CA PHE A 196 -9.40 34.57 19.09
C PHE A 196 -8.25 34.86 20.06
N VAL A 197 -7.11 34.16 19.92
CA VAL A 197 -5.93 34.35 20.78
C VAL A 197 -5.40 35.79 20.66
N ASN A 198 -5.27 36.29 19.43
CA ASN A 198 -4.81 37.65 19.18
C ASN A 198 -5.80 38.71 19.70
N ALA A 199 -7.10 38.47 19.55
CA ALA A 199 -8.12 39.36 20.12
C ALA A 199 -8.02 39.42 21.64
N LEU A 200 -7.89 38.28 22.31
CA LEU A 200 -7.72 38.20 23.76
C LEU A 200 -6.47 38.95 24.21
N ALA A 201 -5.33 38.72 23.55
CA ALA A 201 -4.08 39.43 23.82
C ALA A 201 -4.23 40.95 23.65
N SER A 202 -4.94 41.39 22.60
CA SER A 202 -5.18 42.82 22.34
C SER A 202 -6.05 43.47 23.42
N VAL A 203 -7.08 42.77 23.91
CA VAL A 203 -7.96 43.25 24.98
C VAL A 203 -7.20 43.38 26.29
N LEU A 204 -6.44 42.34 26.67
CA LEU A 204 -5.59 42.37 27.85
C LEU A 204 -4.53 43.46 27.77
N GLY A 205 -3.89 43.64 26.61
CA GLY A 205 -2.93 44.71 26.37
C GLY A 205 -3.53 46.10 26.53
N ARG A 206 -4.75 46.31 26.01
CA ARG A 206 -5.49 47.57 26.19
C ARG A 206 -5.85 47.81 27.65
N LEU A 207 -6.39 46.81 28.35
CA LEU A 207 -6.71 46.89 29.78
C LEU A 207 -5.46 47.24 30.62
N SER A 208 -4.35 46.55 30.38
CA SER A 208 -3.07 46.84 31.03
C SER A 208 -2.61 48.27 30.76
N SER A 209 -2.69 48.73 29.51
CA SER A 209 -2.30 50.10 29.15
C SER A 209 -3.18 51.17 29.79
N SER A 210 -4.47 50.88 30.03
CA SER A 210 -5.40 51.78 30.72
C SER A 210 -5.14 51.80 32.22
N LEU A 211 -4.99 50.63 32.86
CA LEU A 211 -4.64 50.52 34.29
C LEU A 211 -3.31 51.21 34.60
N ARG A 212 -2.32 51.09 33.70
CA ARG A 212 -1.03 51.78 33.84
C ARG A 212 -1.17 53.30 33.94
N ARG A 213 -2.21 53.91 33.36
CA ARG A 213 -2.41 55.37 33.45
C ARG A 213 -2.95 55.82 34.81
N VAL A 214 -3.51 54.91 35.62
CA VAL A 214 -3.93 55.21 36.99
C VAL A 214 -2.70 55.45 37.88
N GLU A 215 -1.59 54.78 37.58
CA GLU A 215 -0.29 54.99 38.23
C GLU A 215 0.39 56.25 37.67
N THR A 216 0.08 57.40 38.27
CA THR A 216 0.57 58.71 37.80
C THR A 216 1.97 59.07 38.30
N GLY A 217 2.52 58.35 39.30
CA GLY A 217 3.83 58.64 39.89
C GLY A 217 3.86 59.90 40.79
N VAL A 218 2.72 60.60 40.94
CA VAL A 218 2.58 61.80 41.78
C VAL A 218 2.06 61.40 43.16
N VAL A 219 2.90 61.55 44.20
CA VAL A 219 2.60 61.13 45.60
C VAL A 219 1.27 61.68 46.12
N GLN A 220 0.91 62.91 45.74
CA GLN A 220 -0.32 63.58 46.16
C GLN A 220 -1.58 62.85 45.69
N ASN A 221 -1.58 62.31 44.46
CA ASN A 221 -2.71 61.55 43.92
C ASN A 221 -2.93 60.25 44.71
N TYR A 222 -1.86 59.57 45.11
CA TYR A 222 -1.96 58.36 45.94
C TYR A 222 -2.53 58.67 47.33
N ALA A 223 -2.06 59.74 47.98
CA ALA A 223 -2.57 60.17 49.28
C ALA A 223 -4.08 60.48 49.22
N LEU A 224 -4.52 61.20 48.18
CA LEU A 224 -5.93 61.50 47.94
C LEU A 224 -6.77 60.23 47.70
N SER A 225 -6.22 59.26 46.96
CA SER A 225 -6.86 57.95 46.73
C SER A 225 -7.10 57.17 48.02
N ILE A 226 -6.11 57.15 48.92
CA ILE A 226 -6.19 56.47 50.22
C ILE A 226 -7.28 57.12 51.09
N VAL A 227 -7.29 58.46 51.17
CA VAL A 227 -8.30 59.20 51.96
C VAL A 227 -9.72 58.90 51.45
N ILE A 228 -9.93 58.93 50.13
CA ILE A 228 -11.22 58.55 49.53
C ILE A 228 -11.57 57.11 49.89
N GLY A 229 -10.63 56.18 49.77
CA GLY A 229 -10.82 54.77 50.13
C GLY A 229 -11.27 54.58 51.58
N VAL A 230 -10.65 55.29 52.54
CA VAL A 230 -11.02 55.28 53.96
C VAL A 230 -12.42 55.84 54.18
N VAL A 231 -12.75 56.98 53.56
CA VAL A 231 -14.09 57.59 53.69
C VAL A 231 -15.17 56.66 53.15
N VAL A 232 -14.95 56.03 51.99
CA VAL A 232 -15.90 55.07 51.39
C VAL A 232 -16.07 53.85 52.29
N LEU A 233 -14.99 53.28 52.82
CA LEU A 233 -15.04 52.13 53.72
C LEU A 233 -15.80 52.43 55.01
N VAL A 234 -15.48 53.55 55.67
CA VAL A 234 -16.15 53.99 56.89
C VAL A 234 -17.62 54.31 56.62
N GLY A 235 -17.91 55.01 55.52
CA GLY A 235 -19.27 55.30 55.10
C GLY A 235 -20.08 54.04 54.82
N TYR A 236 -19.50 53.05 54.12
CA TYR A 236 -20.14 51.75 53.91
C TYR A 236 -20.40 51.02 55.23
N PHE A 237 -19.45 51.04 56.17
CA PHE A 237 -19.60 50.41 57.48
C PHE A 237 -20.64 51.09 58.38
N LEU A 238 -20.85 52.39 58.23
CA LEU A 238 -21.86 53.15 58.99
C LEU A 238 -23.26 53.02 58.38
N LEU A 239 -23.36 52.78 57.07
CA LEU A 239 -24.61 52.62 56.33
C LEU A 239 -25.09 51.17 56.23
N LYS A 240 -24.27 50.22 56.69
CA LYS A 240 -24.57 48.79 56.76
C LYS A 240 -24.82 48.39 58.20
#